data_AF-A0A1C5LQW2-F1
#
_entry.id   AF-A0A1C5LQW2-F1
#
_cell.length_a   1.000
_cell.length_b   1.000
_cell.length_c   1.000
_cell.angle_alpha   90.00
_cell.angle_beta   90.00
_cell.angle_gamma   90.00
#
_symmetry.space_group_name_H-M   'P 1'
#
loop_
_entity.id
_entity.type
_entity.pdbx_description
1 polymer ?
#
loop_
_entity_poly.entity_id
_entity_poly.type
_entity_poly.pdbx_seq_one_letter_code
_entity_poly.pdbx_strand_id
1 'polypeptide(L)'
;MKKKGFLFFAVYILVLVGIGVMAVTRAGETSRRKISIYKEATPEDGTGQETETLQEVLHLTREAEILEVAELPQKQEYNGLRLDDNGMPYAIRINRTLNIVTVYSLDDEGHYTVPVRAMRCSISLDDTTPVGLFTTTEKRLEWAFLQGNVYGQYAYQIHGGIYFHSVPYTENKHDKLETWEYNKLGEGASLGCIRLCVADVKWIYENCLPGTQVYLFNSDYPGPLGRPQQPYTFADVSETGWDPTDTADDSPYEGTAAIYGAEDHTIKIGEPFDSRTGVMAFSSDRQNVTDRLMVDGTVDNQIPGEYKLAYSFYDNGKKIERDIFIRVVDTEAPVITMLPDRLYLAGYHGDKEELADLIARNITAYDNEKQIIQYRWTPEKDTTEDAELVIDLSRVEDIPGSYEISCYAEDAAGNRSESYTIWIELE
;
A
#
# COMPACT_ATOMS: atom_id res chain seq x y z
N MET A 1 -30.04 22.35 33.43
CA MET A 1 -28.64 21.89 33.28
C MET A 1 -28.57 20.41 33.66
N LYS A 2 -28.40 19.51 32.68
CA LYS A 2 -28.19 18.06 32.93
C LYS A 2 -26.73 17.68 32.57
N LYS A 3 -26.17 16.74 33.33
CA LYS A 3 -24.98 15.93 33.00
C LYS A 3 -25.22 14.53 33.57
N LYS A 4 -24.45 13.53 33.11
CA LYS A 4 -24.70 12.06 33.20
C LYS A 4 -25.81 11.62 32.22
N GLY A 5 -25.67 10.56 31.43
CA GLY A 5 -24.52 9.67 31.18
C GLY A 5 -24.78 8.21 31.56
N PHE A 6 -24.58 7.30 30.60
CA PHE A 6 -24.62 5.84 30.69
C PHE A 6 -23.56 5.33 29.69
N LEU A 7 -22.49 4.61 30.05
CA LEU A 7 -22.36 3.30 30.72
C LEU A 7 -22.33 2.16 29.68
N PHE A 8 -21.18 1.48 29.62
CA PHE A 8 -20.91 0.34 28.73
C PHE A 8 -21.87 -0.83 28.96
N PHE A 9 -22.18 -1.55 27.88
CA PHE A 9 -22.36 -3.00 27.94
C PHE A 9 -21.66 -3.65 26.75
N ALA A 10 -20.72 -4.56 27.03
CA ALA A 10 -20.03 -5.32 25.99
C ALA A 10 -20.75 -6.66 25.79
N VAL A 11 -21.09 -6.98 24.54
CA VAL A 11 -21.55 -8.32 24.13
C VAL A 11 -20.76 -8.73 22.90
N TYR A 12 -19.74 -9.57 23.13
CA TYR A 12 -18.96 -10.19 22.06
C TYR A 12 -19.72 -11.44 21.58
N ILE A 13 -20.22 -11.44 20.34
CA ILE A 13 -20.74 -12.66 19.69
C ILE A 13 -19.83 -12.99 18.52
N LEU A 14 -19.17 -14.14 18.63
CA LEU A 14 -18.12 -14.61 17.74
C LEU A 14 -18.69 -15.74 16.89
N VAL A 15 -19.18 -15.43 15.68
CA VAL A 15 -19.56 -16.42 14.67
C VAL A 15 -19.19 -15.93 13.28
N LEU A 16 -18.08 -16.45 12.75
CA LEU A 16 -17.91 -16.81 11.34
C LEU A 16 -16.66 -17.69 11.21
N VAL A 17 -16.87 -19.02 11.15
CA VAL A 17 -15.82 -20.02 10.89
C VAL A 17 -16.34 -20.93 9.78
N GLY A 18 -15.68 -20.88 8.62
CA GLY A 18 -16.20 -21.43 7.37
C GLY A 18 -17.27 -20.52 6.75
N ILE A 19 -17.48 -20.53 5.42
CA ILE A 19 -17.03 -21.53 4.44
C ILE A 19 -16.25 -20.85 3.32
N GLY A 20 -15.07 -21.37 2.99
CA GLY A 20 -14.43 -21.16 1.69
C GLY A 20 -14.65 -22.34 0.76
N VAL A 21 -14.22 -22.17 -0.51
CA VAL A 21 -14.06 -23.20 -1.57
C VAL A 21 -15.27 -23.43 -2.51
N MET A 22 -14.97 -23.28 -3.81
CA MET A 22 -15.65 -23.75 -5.03
C MET A 22 -17.03 -23.16 -5.43
N ALA A 23 -16.96 -22.18 -6.33
CA ALA A 23 -17.59 -22.30 -7.65
C ALA A 23 -16.69 -21.66 -8.73
N VAL A 24 -16.34 -22.41 -9.79
CA VAL A 24 -15.56 -21.93 -10.94
C VAL A 24 -16.39 -22.13 -12.21
N THR A 25 -16.29 -21.19 -13.15
CA THR A 25 -17.03 -21.09 -14.43
C THR A 25 -18.55 -20.91 -14.35
N ARG A 26 -19.00 -19.68 -14.59
CA ARG A 26 -19.38 -19.24 -15.95
C ARG A 26 -19.41 -17.72 -16.06
N ALA A 27 -19.11 -17.20 -17.24
CA ALA A 27 -19.25 -15.78 -17.54
C ALA A 27 -20.66 -15.48 -18.09
N GLY A 28 -21.24 -14.34 -17.70
CA GLY A 28 -22.43 -13.77 -18.35
C GLY A 28 -23.78 -14.15 -17.76
N GLU A 29 -24.03 -13.85 -16.48
CA GLU A 29 -25.39 -13.72 -15.92
C GLU A 29 -25.36 -12.76 -14.71
N THR A 30 -26.20 -11.71 -14.71
CA THR A 30 -26.22 -10.69 -13.65
C THR A 30 -26.91 -11.20 -12.38
N SER A 31 -26.15 -11.28 -11.28
CA SER A 31 -26.57 -11.93 -10.03
C SER A 31 -27.51 -11.06 -9.18
N ARG A 32 -28.78 -10.94 -9.59
CA ARG A 32 -29.84 -10.31 -8.78
C ARG A 32 -30.06 -11.06 -7.46
N ARG A 33 -29.41 -10.61 -6.38
CA ARG A 33 -29.66 -11.09 -5.00
C ARG A 33 -30.79 -10.30 -4.36
N LYS A 34 -31.94 -10.96 -4.15
CA LYS A 34 -33.00 -10.43 -3.26
C LYS A 34 -32.60 -10.64 -1.80
N ILE A 35 -32.62 -9.56 -1.02
CA ILE A 35 -32.52 -9.58 0.44
C ILE A 35 -33.63 -8.67 0.96
N SER A 36 -34.57 -9.22 1.73
CA SER A 36 -35.62 -8.45 2.40
C SER A 36 -35.50 -8.63 3.92
N ILE A 37 -35.51 -7.51 4.64
CA ILE A 37 -35.39 -7.47 6.11
C ILE A 37 -36.60 -6.72 6.65
N TYR A 38 -37.69 -7.46 6.86
CA TYR A 38 -38.84 -6.95 7.60
C TYR A 38 -38.56 -6.96 9.11
N LYS A 39 -39.08 -5.96 9.81
CA LYS A 39 -39.14 -5.92 11.27
C LYS A 39 -40.60 -5.98 11.69
N GLU A 40 -41.03 -7.10 12.26
CA GLU A 40 -42.41 -7.26 12.71
C GLU A 40 -42.74 -6.28 13.84
N ALA A 41 -43.91 -5.64 13.76
CA ALA A 41 -44.46 -4.86 14.86
C ALA A 41 -45.21 -5.80 15.83
N THR A 42 -44.86 -5.76 17.10
CA THR A 42 -45.61 -6.45 18.16
C THR A 42 -46.95 -5.75 18.43
N PRO A 43 -48.07 -6.47 18.54
CA PRO A 43 -49.36 -5.84 18.83
C PRO A 43 -49.45 -5.38 20.30
N GLU A 44 -49.88 -4.15 20.52
CA GLU A 44 -50.30 -3.66 21.84
C GLU A 44 -51.80 -3.92 22.10
N ASP A 45 -52.17 -3.94 23.37
CA ASP A 45 -53.50 -4.31 23.86
C ASP A 45 -54.19 -3.13 24.54
N GLY A 46 -55.48 -2.91 24.28
CA GLY A 46 -56.35 -2.12 25.18
C GLY A 46 -56.58 -0.62 24.91
N THR A 47 -57.36 -0.31 23.88
CA THR A 47 -58.43 0.73 23.90
C THR A 47 -58.10 2.19 24.30
N GLY A 48 -58.04 3.07 23.30
CA GLY A 48 -58.28 4.52 23.45
C GLY A 48 -59.01 5.08 22.21
N GLN A 49 -60.02 5.93 22.40
CA GLN A 49 -60.62 6.71 21.29
C GLN A 49 -60.04 8.12 21.27
N GLU A 50 -58.81 8.25 20.78
CA GLU A 50 -58.27 9.52 20.33
C GLU A 50 -57.96 9.38 18.85
N THR A 51 -58.47 10.30 18.01
CA THR A 51 -58.02 10.42 16.62
C THR A 51 -56.71 11.18 16.60
N GLU A 52 -55.66 10.53 17.11
CA GLU A 52 -54.31 10.88 16.68
C GLU A 52 -54.25 10.67 15.16
N THR A 53 -53.88 11.71 14.43
CA THR A 53 -53.45 11.54 13.05
C THR A 53 -52.11 10.82 13.10
N LEU A 54 -52.16 9.48 12.97
CA LEU A 54 -50.97 8.67 12.69
C LEU A 54 -50.30 9.27 11.45
N GLN A 55 -49.20 9.97 11.69
CA GLN A 55 -48.33 10.48 10.64
C GLN A 55 -47.70 9.24 10.00
N GLU A 56 -47.89 9.06 8.69
CA GLU A 56 -47.43 7.85 8.01
C GLU A 56 -45.90 7.85 8.04
N VAL A 57 -45.31 6.84 8.68
CA VAL A 57 -43.85 6.73 8.82
C VAL A 57 -43.23 6.55 7.44
N LEU A 58 -42.12 7.23 7.17
CA LEU A 58 -41.46 7.15 5.88
C LEU A 58 -41.05 5.71 5.55
N HIS A 59 -41.54 5.17 4.44
CA HIS A 59 -41.30 3.77 4.09
C HIS A 59 -41.24 3.55 2.57
N LEU A 60 -40.57 2.46 2.19
CA LEU A 60 -40.51 1.99 0.81
C LEU A 60 -41.84 1.36 0.38
N THR A 61 -42.45 1.88 -0.69
CA THR A 61 -43.70 1.31 -1.25
C THR A 61 -43.44 0.06 -2.13
N ARG A 62 -42.18 -0.20 -2.50
CA ARG A 62 -41.71 -1.42 -3.18
C ARG A 62 -40.29 -1.80 -2.74
N GLU A 63 -39.90 -3.07 -2.91
CA GLU A 63 -38.50 -3.48 -2.72
C GLU A 63 -37.56 -2.68 -3.65
N ALA A 64 -36.46 -2.14 -3.11
CA ALA A 64 -35.43 -1.46 -3.90
C ALA A 64 -34.64 -2.46 -4.75
N GLU A 65 -34.43 -2.16 -6.04
CA GLU A 65 -33.50 -2.92 -6.88
C GLU A 65 -32.09 -2.36 -6.72
N ILE A 66 -31.32 -2.98 -5.83
CA ILE A 66 -29.92 -2.60 -5.57
C ILE A 66 -29.03 -3.08 -6.71
N LEU A 67 -28.27 -2.16 -7.30
CA LEU A 67 -27.31 -2.40 -8.37
C LEU A 67 -25.89 -2.41 -7.80
N GLU A 68 -25.06 -3.34 -8.29
CA GLU A 68 -23.62 -3.34 -8.11
C GLU A 68 -22.99 -2.44 -9.19
N VAL A 69 -22.19 -1.45 -8.78
CA VAL A 69 -21.64 -0.42 -9.67
C VAL A 69 -20.11 -0.35 -9.69
N ALA A 70 -19.45 -0.86 -8.66
CA ALA A 70 -18.00 -0.97 -8.58
C ALA A 70 -17.60 -2.16 -7.71
N GLU A 71 -16.58 -2.91 -8.16
CA GLU A 71 -15.89 -3.89 -7.32
C GLU A 71 -14.94 -3.18 -6.34
N LEU A 72 -14.74 -3.73 -5.14
CA LEU A 72 -13.63 -3.30 -4.28
C LEU A 72 -12.28 -3.69 -4.92
N PRO A 73 -11.22 -2.87 -4.77
CA PRO A 73 -9.88 -3.26 -5.18
C PRO A 73 -9.50 -4.61 -4.56
N GLN A 74 -9.16 -5.59 -5.41
CA GLN A 74 -8.74 -6.91 -4.91
C GLN A 74 -7.40 -6.75 -4.17
N LYS A 75 -7.37 -7.21 -2.90
CA LYS A 75 -6.19 -7.14 -2.04
C LYS A 75 -5.00 -7.78 -2.77
N GLN A 76 -3.97 -6.98 -3.02
CA GLN A 76 -2.99 -7.25 -4.06
C GLN A 76 -2.04 -8.41 -3.68
N GLU A 77 -2.42 -9.64 -4.02
CA GLU A 77 -1.53 -10.80 -3.87
C GLU A 77 -0.23 -10.57 -4.62
N TYR A 78 0.88 -10.92 -3.99
CA TYR A 78 2.25 -10.65 -4.44
C TYR A 78 2.69 -11.58 -5.59
N ASN A 79 2.00 -11.43 -6.72
CA ASN A 79 2.21 -12.06 -8.03
C ASN A 79 2.32 -13.60 -8.03
N GLY A 80 1.68 -14.29 -7.07
CA GLY A 80 1.24 -15.69 -7.15
C GLY A 80 2.30 -16.79 -7.15
N LEU A 81 3.56 -16.52 -7.54
CA LEU A 81 4.61 -17.53 -7.55
C LEU A 81 5.17 -17.74 -6.14
N ARG A 82 4.63 -18.74 -5.44
CA ARG A 82 5.28 -19.38 -4.28
C ARG A 82 6.55 -20.07 -4.80
N LEU A 83 7.70 -19.72 -4.22
CA LEU A 83 9.00 -20.29 -4.59
C LEU A 83 9.31 -21.42 -3.62
N ASP A 84 9.35 -22.64 -4.11
CA ASP A 84 9.60 -23.84 -3.30
C ASP A 84 11.10 -24.00 -2.99
N ASP A 85 11.45 -24.66 -1.88
CA ASP A 85 12.83 -24.97 -1.51
C ASP A 85 13.61 -25.66 -2.65
N ASN A 86 14.77 -25.11 -3.00
CA ASN A 86 15.71 -25.70 -3.95
C ASN A 86 17.09 -25.97 -3.35
N GLY A 87 17.18 -26.08 -2.03
CA GLY A 87 18.40 -26.33 -1.26
C GLY A 87 19.26 -25.10 -1.01
N MET A 88 18.77 -23.90 -1.37
CA MET A 88 19.48 -22.63 -1.23
C MET A 88 19.08 -21.92 0.08
N PRO A 89 19.97 -21.15 0.72
CA PRO A 89 19.62 -20.40 1.93
C PRO A 89 18.59 -19.29 1.66
N TYR A 90 18.61 -18.74 0.44
CA TYR A 90 17.77 -17.63 0.02
C TYR A 90 17.29 -17.77 -1.43
N ALA A 91 16.12 -17.19 -1.70
CA ALA A 91 15.65 -16.83 -3.04
C ALA A 91 15.47 -15.30 -3.14
N ILE A 92 15.50 -14.79 -4.37
CA ILE A 92 15.38 -13.36 -4.68
C ILE A 92 14.13 -13.15 -5.53
N ARG A 93 13.38 -12.08 -5.24
CA ARG A 93 12.32 -11.58 -6.11
C ARG A 93 12.65 -10.14 -6.50
N ILE A 94 12.42 -9.77 -7.76
CA ILE A 94 12.72 -8.44 -8.30
C ILE A 94 11.44 -7.84 -8.88
N ASN A 95 10.91 -6.82 -8.21
CA ASN A 95 9.84 -6.00 -8.75
C ASN A 95 10.44 -5.01 -9.76
N ARG A 96 10.24 -5.29 -11.04
CA ARG A 96 10.67 -4.45 -12.17
C ARG A 96 10.00 -3.08 -12.18
N THR A 97 8.70 -3.02 -11.86
CA THR A 97 7.89 -1.80 -11.91
C THR A 97 8.32 -0.77 -10.88
N LEU A 98 8.78 -1.23 -9.71
CA LEU A 98 9.19 -0.34 -8.60
C LEU A 98 10.70 -0.29 -8.35
N ASN A 99 11.49 -1.03 -9.13
CA ASN A 99 12.94 -1.16 -8.95
C ASN A 99 13.35 -1.61 -7.52
N ILE A 100 12.70 -2.66 -7.01
CA ILE A 100 12.97 -3.24 -5.70
C ILE A 100 13.45 -4.68 -5.86
N VAL A 101 14.59 -5.00 -5.25
CA VAL A 101 15.03 -6.39 -5.02
C VAL A 101 14.66 -6.77 -3.60
N THR A 102 13.97 -7.89 -3.40
CA THR A 102 13.64 -8.44 -2.08
C THR A 102 14.17 -9.86 -1.96
N VAL A 103 14.94 -10.11 -0.90
CA VAL A 103 15.51 -11.41 -0.56
C VAL A 103 14.61 -12.11 0.46
N TYR A 104 14.39 -13.41 0.28
CA TYR A 104 13.55 -14.25 1.12
C TYR A 104 14.31 -15.49 1.60
N SER A 105 14.10 -15.88 2.86
CA SER A 105 14.48 -17.19 3.41
C SER A 105 13.27 -18.12 3.44
N LEU A 106 13.52 -19.41 3.70
CA LEU A 106 12.48 -20.41 3.87
C LEU A 106 11.58 -20.14 5.08
N ASP A 107 10.30 -20.48 4.95
CA ASP A 107 9.36 -20.72 6.05
C ASP A 107 9.40 -22.18 6.54
N ASP A 108 8.68 -22.47 7.63
CA ASP A 108 8.52 -23.83 8.19
C ASP A 108 7.75 -24.80 7.26
N GLU A 109 7.12 -24.31 6.18
CA GLU A 109 6.42 -25.13 5.19
C GLU A 109 7.34 -25.54 4.01
N GLY A 110 8.52 -24.92 3.88
CA GLY A 110 9.51 -25.22 2.83
C GLY A 110 9.48 -24.29 1.62
N HIS A 111 9.09 -23.03 1.79
CA HIS A 111 8.99 -22.06 0.69
C HIS A 111 9.61 -20.70 1.04
N TYR A 112 10.15 -19.99 0.06
CA TYR A 112 10.79 -18.69 0.25
C TYR A 112 9.74 -17.56 0.38
N THR A 113 9.19 -17.41 1.57
CA THR A 113 8.14 -16.42 1.91
C THR A 113 8.54 -15.46 3.05
N VAL A 114 9.51 -15.82 3.90
CA VAL A 114 9.99 -14.98 5.00
C VAL A 114 10.93 -13.90 4.45
N PRO A 115 10.57 -12.60 4.49
CA PRO A 115 11.41 -11.55 3.92
C PRO A 115 12.62 -11.27 4.81
N VAL A 116 13.80 -11.12 4.20
CA VAL A 116 15.09 -10.92 4.88
C VAL A 116 15.62 -9.51 4.68
N ARG A 117 15.53 -8.98 3.46
CA ARG A 117 16.05 -7.65 3.09
C ARG A 117 15.37 -7.14 1.82
N ALA A 118 15.06 -5.85 1.78
CA ALA A 118 14.69 -5.14 0.56
C ALA A 118 15.77 -4.11 0.22
N MET A 119 16.11 -4.00 -1.06
CA MET A 119 17.23 -3.24 -1.62
C MET A 119 16.74 -2.39 -2.80
N ARG A 120 17.24 -1.16 -2.92
CA ARG A 120 16.90 -0.27 -4.03
C ARG A 120 17.80 -0.60 -5.23
N CYS A 121 17.22 -0.86 -6.39
CA CYS A 121 17.98 -1.17 -7.61
C CYS A 121 17.68 -0.20 -8.76
N SER A 122 18.29 -0.41 -9.93
CA SER A 122 17.79 0.09 -11.22
C SER A 122 17.83 -1.03 -12.24
N ILE A 123 16.69 -1.28 -12.90
CA ILE A 123 16.57 -2.24 -14.02
C ILE A 123 16.52 -1.49 -15.37
N SER A 124 16.19 -2.18 -16.47
CA SER A 124 15.94 -1.52 -17.76
C SER A 124 14.63 -0.74 -17.78
N LEU A 125 14.53 0.28 -18.63
CA LEU A 125 13.28 1.00 -18.93
C LEU A 125 12.33 0.20 -19.85
N ASP A 126 12.81 -0.93 -20.39
CA ASP A 126 12.08 -1.80 -21.32
C ASP A 126 12.15 -3.28 -20.90
N ASP A 127 11.60 -4.16 -21.73
CA ASP A 127 11.59 -5.61 -21.50
C ASP A 127 12.91 -6.32 -21.86
N THR A 128 14.03 -5.60 -22.01
CA THR A 128 15.38 -6.20 -22.05
C THR A 128 15.73 -6.90 -20.72
N THR A 129 15.15 -6.44 -19.60
CA THR A 129 15.06 -7.22 -18.36
C THR A 129 13.79 -8.08 -18.42
N PRO A 130 13.85 -9.41 -18.63
CA PRO A 130 12.68 -10.24 -18.81
C PRO A 130 11.97 -10.54 -17.47
N VAL A 131 10.66 -10.80 -17.54
CA VAL A 131 9.93 -11.46 -16.46
C VAL A 131 10.12 -12.98 -16.49
N GLY A 132 9.99 -13.64 -15.35
CA GLY A 132 10.08 -15.10 -15.22
C GLY A 132 10.91 -15.56 -14.03
N LEU A 133 10.98 -16.88 -13.83
CA LEU A 133 11.84 -17.52 -12.85
C LEU A 133 13.15 -17.96 -13.50
N PHE A 134 14.27 -17.55 -12.89
CA PHE A 134 15.63 -17.88 -13.28
C PHE A 134 16.41 -18.37 -12.06
N THR A 135 17.66 -18.79 -12.23
CA THR A 135 18.58 -19.16 -11.15
C THR A 135 19.95 -18.55 -11.40
N THR A 136 20.63 -18.05 -10.37
CA THR A 136 22.01 -17.58 -10.47
C THR A 136 22.94 -18.70 -10.98
N THR A 137 24.00 -18.34 -11.70
CA THR A 137 24.98 -19.30 -12.24
C THR A 137 26.27 -19.31 -11.41
N GLU A 138 27.23 -20.19 -11.74
CA GLU A 138 28.59 -20.14 -11.17
C GLU A 138 29.35 -18.84 -11.49
N LYS A 139 28.90 -18.03 -12.46
CA LYS A 139 29.65 -16.87 -12.94
C LYS A 139 29.49 -15.66 -12.01
N ARG A 140 30.49 -15.52 -11.14
CA ARG A 140 30.72 -14.39 -10.22
C ARG A 140 32.04 -13.70 -10.56
N LEU A 141 32.04 -12.38 -10.59
CA LEU A 141 33.20 -11.53 -10.88
C LEU A 141 33.22 -10.34 -9.90
N GLU A 142 34.31 -10.14 -9.16
CA GLU A 142 34.47 -8.97 -8.28
C GLU A 142 34.42 -7.65 -9.06
N TRP A 143 34.96 -7.66 -10.28
CA TRP A 143 34.82 -6.61 -11.28
C TRP A 143 34.50 -7.23 -12.64
N ALA A 144 33.49 -6.70 -13.34
CA ALA A 144 33.16 -7.08 -14.71
C ALA A 144 33.21 -5.88 -15.65
N PHE A 145 33.65 -6.11 -16.89
CA PHE A 145 33.43 -5.21 -18.02
C PHE A 145 32.03 -5.48 -18.60
N LEU A 146 31.27 -4.41 -18.85
CA LEU A 146 29.83 -4.46 -19.13
C LEU A 146 29.46 -3.70 -20.42
N GLN A 147 28.25 -3.97 -20.91
CA GLN A 147 27.68 -3.27 -22.06
C GLN A 147 27.57 -1.76 -21.77
N GLY A 148 28.08 -0.95 -22.70
CA GLY A 148 28.27 0.50 -22.52
C GLY A 148 29.74 0.93 -22.41
N ASN A 149 30.69 0.00 -22.39
CA ASN A 149 32.12 0.27 -22.13
C ASN A 149 32.35 0.83 -20.71
N VAL A 150 31.62 0.27 -19.75
CA VAL A 150 31.69 0.59 -18.32
C VAL A 150 32.05 -0.67 -17.52
N TYR A 151 32.42 -0.49 -16.26
CA TYR A 151 32.72 -1.56 -15.31
C TYR A 151 31.66 -1.62 -14.21
N GLY A 152 31.51 -2.76 -13.55
CA GLY A 152 30.65 -2.91 -12.38
C GLY A 152 31.23 -3.89 -11.38
N GLN A 153 31.12 -3.56 -10.10
CA GLN A 153 31.57 -4.39 -8.99
C GLN A 153 30.56 -5.51 -8.67
N TYR A 154 31.06 -6.59 -8.06
CA TYR A 154 30.31 -7.73 -7.53
C TYR A 154 29.33 -8.33 -8.54
N ALA A 155 29.74 -8.41 -9.81
CA ALA A 155 28.90 -8.80 -10.91
C ALA A 155 28.56 -10.30 -10.85
N TYR A 156 27.27 -10.62 -10.72
CA TYR A 156 26.76 -11.96 -10.48
C TYR A 156 25.70 -12.32 -11.53
N GLN A 157 25.98 -13.30 -12.38
CA GLN A 157 25.12 -13.64 -13.51
C GLN A 157 23.81 -14.31 -13.06
N ILE A 158 22.69 -13.74 -13.49
CA ILE A 158 21.35 -14.33 -13.38
C ILE A 158 21.12 -15.24 -14.60
N HIS A 159 21.04 -14.66 -15.80
CA HIS A 159 20.79 -15.42 -17.03
C HIS A 159 21.33 -14.70 -18.26
N GLY A 160 21.98 -15.42 -19.17
CA GLY A 160 22.45 -14.86 -20.45
C GLY A 160 23.35 -13.62 -20.27
N GLY A 161 22.90 -12.47 -20.76
CA GLY A 161 23.60 -11.18 -20.61
C GLY A 161 23.34 -10.44 -19.30
N ILE A 162 22.51 -10.97 -18.40
CA ILE A 162 21.95 -10.24 -17.25
C ILE A 162 22.64 -10.63 -15.94
N TYR A 163 23.04 -9.61 -15.18
CA TYR A 163 23.77 -9.71 -13.93
C TYR A 163 23.11 -8.81 -12.87
N PHE A 164 23.20 -9.17 -11.60
CA PHE A 164 23.32 -8.18 -10.54
C PHE A 164 24.72 -7.55 -10.63
N HIS A 165 24.85 -6.23 -10.52
CA HIS A 165 26.15 -5.56 -10.35
C HIS A 165 25.96 -4.20 -9.64
N SER A 166 27.05 -3.53 -9.26
CA SER A 166 26.97 -2.16 -8.74
C SER A 166 26.41 -1.17 -9.77
N VAL A 167 26.09 0.06 -9.35
CA VAL A 167 26.05 1.20 -10.28
C VAL A 167 27.36 1.24 -11.10
N PRO A 168 27.32 1.58 -12.41
CA PRO A 168 28.48 1.51 -13.30
C PRO A 168 29.63 2.48 -12.96
N TYR A 169 30.82 2.13 -13.45
CA TYR A 169 32.07 2.87 -13.30
C TYR A 169 32.72 3.11 -14.67
N THR A 170 33.32 4.29 -14.86
CA THR A 170 33.97 4.67 -16.15
C THR A 170 35.32 3.98 -16.39
N GLU A 171 36.01 3.54 -15.34
CA GLU A 171 37.18 2.66 -15.41
C GLU A 171 37.06 1.53 -14.37
N ASN A 172 37.96 0.55 -14.45
CA ASN A 172 38.09 -0.53 -13.46
C ASN A 172 38.79 -0.04 -12.17
N LYS A 173 38.15 0.89 -11.45
CA LYS A 173 38.65 1.54 -10.23
C LYS A 173 37.48 1.97 -9.35
N HIS A 174 37.64 1.88 -8.02
CA HIS A 174 36.65 2.37 -7.06
C HIS A 174 36.45 3.91 -7.16
N ASP A 175 37.47 4.65 -7.58
CA ASP A 175 37.41 6.12 -7.73
C ASP A 175 36.73 6.62 -9.03
N LYS A 176 35.92 5.79 -9.71
CA LYS A 176 35.35 6.07 -11.06
C LYS A 176 33.85 5.84 -11.26
N LEU A 177 33.07 5.76 -10.18
CA LEU A 177 31.60 5.65 -10.19
C LEU A 177 30.93 6.71 -11.06
N GLU A 178 29.95 6.30 -11.85
CA GLU A 178 29.01 7.18 -12.56
C GLU A 178 27.97 7.72 -11.57
N THR A 179 28.32 8.79 -10.84
CA THR A 179 27.49 9.37 -9.76
C THR A 179 26.11 9.85 -10.24
N TRP A 180 25.99 10.24 -11.51
CA TRP A 180 24.69 10.54 -12.15
C TRP A 180 23.84 9.29 -12.44
N GLU A 181 24.42 8.09 -12.54
CA GLU A 181 23.65 6.83 -12.56
C GLU A 181 23.34 6.34 -11.14
N TYR A 182 24.16 6.70 -10.14
CA TYR A 182 23.89 6.37 -8.73
C TYR A 182 22.62 7.07 -8.21
N ASN A 183 22.45 8.35 -8.57
CA ASN A 183 21.26 9.12 -8.25
C ASN A 183 19.97 8.58 -8.93
N LYS A 184 20.08 7.65 -9.90
CA LYS A 184 18.93 6.98 -10.56
C LYS A 184 18.54 5.65 -9.92
N LEU A 185 19.17 5.22 -8.82
CA LEU A 185 18.69 4.06 -8.07
C LEU A 185 17.21 4.30 -7.70
N GLY A 186 16.35 3.29 -7.92
CA GLY A 186 14.89 3.40 -7.87
C GLY A 186 14.21 3.71 -9.21
N GLU A 187 14.95 4.17 -10.21
CA GLU A 187 14.49 4.44 -11.57
C GLU A 187 14.98 3.38 -12.56
N GLY A 188 14.28 3.22 -13.69
CA GLY A 188 14.81 2.44 -14.82
C GLY A 188 15.96 3.19 -15.48
N ALA A 189 17.14 2.56 -15.57
CA ALA A 189 18.36 3.18 -16.07
C ALA A 189 19.35 2.22 -16.77
N SER A 190 19.11 0.91 -16.71
CA SER A 190 20.06 -0.10 -17.21
C SER A 190 19.78 -0.54 -18.65
N LEU A 191 20.72 -1.30 -19.23
CA LEU A 191 20.56 -1.98 -20.53
C LEU A 191 20.20 -3.47 -20.34
N GLY A 192 19.45 -3.81 -19.28
CA GLY A 192 18.96 -5.15 -18.99
C GLY A 192 19.40 -5.74 -17.64
N CYS A 193 20.54 -5.28 -17.10
CA CYS A 193 21.08 -5.74 -15.81
C CYS A 193 20.40 -5.09 -14.59
N ILE A 194 20.65 -5.65 -13.40
CA ILE A 194 20.12 -5.16 -12.12
C ILE A 194 21.25 -4.42 -11.39
N ARG A 195 21.19 -3.08 -11.37
CA ARG A 195 22.18 -2.23 -10.68
C ARG A 195 21.77 -1.98 -9.23
N LEU A 196 22.70 -2.01 -8.27
CA LEU A 196 22.46 -1.61 -6.88
C LEU A 196 23.63 -0.76 -6.34
N CYS A 197 23.52 -0.18 -5.15
CA CYS A 197 24.70 0.31 -4.43
C CYS A 197 25.65 -0.85 -4.06
N VAL A 198 26.94 -0.57 -3.88
CA VAL A 198 27.98 -1.58 -3.60
C VAL A 198 27.61 -2.50 -2.44
N ALA A 199 27.16 -1.98 -1.29
CA ALA A 199 26.86 -2.83 -0.14
C ALA A 199 25.69 -3.81 -0.37
N ASP A 200 24.65 -3.40 -1.09
CA ASP A 200 23.51 -4.27 -1.39
C ASP A 200 23.90 -5.37 -2.40
N VAL A 201 24.59 -5.03 -3.49
CA VAL A 201 25.05 -6.07 -4.45
C VAL A 201 26.12 -6.98 -3.85
N LYS A 202 27.02 -6.44 -3.01
CA LYS A 202 28.01 -7.24 -2.27
C LYS A 202 27.32 -8.21 -1.32
N TRP A 203 26.25 -7.80 -0.64
CA TRP A 203 25.45 -8.71 0.18
C TRP A 203 24.87 -9.85 -0.66
N ILE A 204 24.27 -9.57 -1.83
CA ILE A 204 23.77 -10.62 -2.75
C ILE A 204 24.91 -11.54 -3.18
N TYR A 205 26.06 -10.98 -3.58
CA TYR A 205 27.23 -11.72 -4.00
C TYR A 205 27.74 -12.65 -2.90
N GLU A 206 27.88 -12.17 -1.67
CA GLU A 206 28.43 -12.95 -0.55
C GLU A 206 27.46 -14.00 -0.01
N ASN A 207 26.15 -13.73 0.01
CA ASN A 207 25.15 -14.56 0.70
C ASN A 207 24.34 -15.50 -0.23
N CYS A 208 24.20 -15.19 -1.52
CA CYS A 208 23.43 -16.03 -2.45
C CYS A 208 24.35 -16.98 -3.22
N LEU A 209 24.07 -18.29 -3.14
CA LEU A 209 24.88 -19.34 -3.78
C LEU A 209 24.47 -19.55 -5.25
N PRO A 210 25.33 -20.14 -6.09
CA PRO A 210 24.94 -20.58 -7.44
C PRO A 210 23.73 -21.52 -7.36
N GLY A 211 22.69 -21.24 -8.14
CA GLY A 211 21.40 -21.91 -8.04
C GLY A 211 20.34 -21.16 -7.22
N THR A 212 20.66 -20.05 -6.54
CA THR A 212 19.65 -19.16 -5.92
C THR A 212 18.61 -18.76 -6.95
N GLN A 213 17.33 -19.03 -6.63
CA GLN A 213 16.20 -18.64 -7.47
C GLN A 213 16.06 -17.12 -7.55
N VAL A 214 15.77 -16.61 -8.74
CA VAL A 214 15.53 -15.18 -9.01
C VAL A 214 14.26 -15.05 -9.84
N TYR A 215 13.19 -14.54 -9.21
CA TYR A 215 11.90 -14.30 -9.87
C TYR A 215 11.74 -12.81 -10.24
N LEU A 216 11.65 -12.49 -11.53
CA LEU A 216 11.43 -11.14 -12.03
C LEU A 216 9.97 -10.95 -12.45
N PHE A 217 9.33 -9.89 -11.96
CA PHE A 217 7.89 -9.64 -12.14
C PHE A 217 7.58 -8.14 -12.14
N ASN A 218 6.37 -7.78 -12.57
CA ASN A 218 5.86 -6.42 -12.60
C ASN A 218 4.71 -6.30 -11.58
N SER A 219 4.79 -5.38 -10.62
CA SER A 219 3.73 -5.16 -9.61
C SER A 219 3.81 -3.74 -9.03
N ASP A 220 2.67 -3.17 -8.66
CA ASP A 220 2.56 -1.91 -7.90
C ASP A 220 2.68 -2.11 -6.38
N TYR A 221 2.71 -3.35 -5.90
CA TYR A 221 3.03 -3.71 -4.51
C TYR A 221 4.55 -3.67 -4.26
N PRO A 222 5.04 -2.91 -3.26
CA PRO A 222 6.48 -2.78 -3.01
C PRO A 222 7.15 -4.04 -2.45
N GLY A 223 6.36 -4.99 -1.92
CA GLY A 223 6.84 -6.10 -1.11
C GLY A 223 6.54 -5.87 0.38
N PRO A 224 6.57 -6.93 1.22
CA PRO A 224 6.14 -6.86 2.62
C PRO A 224 7.02 -5.96 3.50
N LEU A 225 8.22 -5.62 3.05
CA LEU A 225 9.16 -4.72 3.74
C LEU A 225 8.99 -3.24 3.34
N GLY A 226 8.16 -2.93 2.34
CA GLY A 226 8.01 -1.56 1.82
C GLY A 226 9.10 -1.11 0.85
N ARG A 227 9.18 0.20 0.60
CA ARG A 227 10.10 0.80 -0.37
C ARG A 227 11.44 1.20 0.27
N PRO A 228 12.58 0.63 -0.15
CA PRO A 228 13.89 1.12 0.25
C PRO A 228 14.18 2.48 -0.39
N GLN A 229 14.53 3.45 0.43
CA GLN A 229 14.84 4.82 0.00
C GLN A 229 16.22 4.93 -0.63
N GLN A 230 16.53 6.09 -1.22
CA GLN A 230 17.84 6.35 -1.78
C GLN A 230 18.92 6.26 -0.69
N PRO A 231 19.96 5.41 -0.83
CA PRO A 231 20.99 5.31 0.20
C PRO A 231 21.75 6.64 0.39
N TYR A 232 22.05 7.33 -0.72
CA TYR A 232 22.75 8.61 -0.75
C TYR A 232 22.46 9.37 -2.05
N THR A 233 22.47 10.70 -2.03
CA THR A 233 22.27 11.54 -3.22
C THR A 233 23.46 12.47 -3.42
N PHE A 234 24.14 12.33 -4.56
CA PHE A 234 25.23 13.24 -4.96
C PHE A 234 24.67 14.60 -5.34
N ALA A 235 25.09 15.66 -4.63
CA ALA A 235 24.69 17.04 -4.91
C ALA A 235 25.43 17.64 -6.12
N ASP A 236 26.68 17.23 -6.34
CA ASP A 236 27.43 17.45 -7.57
C ASP A 236 27.71 16.09 -8.23
N VAL A 237 27.22 15.89 -9.46
CA VAL A 237 27.42 14.67 -10.25
C VAL A 237 28.55 14.79 -11.28
N SER A 238 29.29 15.91 -11.26
CA SER A 238 30.57 16.06 -11.96
C SER A 238 31.75 15.64 -11.09
N GLU A 239 31.57 15.58 -9.76
CA GLU A 239 32.47 14.84 -8.87
C GLU A 239 32.34 13.34 -9.17
N THR A 240 33.34 12.78 -9.86
CA THR A 240 33.40 11.35 -10.13
C THR A 240 33.88 10.59 -8.91
N GLY A 241 33.16 9.53 -8.57
CA GLY A 241 33.81 8.31 -8.13
C GLY A 241 34.22 8.20 -6.67
N TRP A 242 33.25 7.85 -5.83
CA TRP A 242 33.31 6.69 -4.92
C TRP A 242 31.86 6.28 -4.62
N ASP A 243 31.58 5.01 -4.30
CA ASP A 243 30.26 4.60 -3.80
C ASP A 243 30.26 4.77 -2.26
N PRO A 244 29.31 5.52 -1.66
CA PRO A 244 29.26 5.77 -0.21
C PRO A 244 29.13 4.52 0.65
N THR A 245 28.73 3.40 0.03
CA THR A 245 28.55 2.10 0.68
C THR A 245 29.72 1.14 0.44
N ASP A 246 30.78 1.57 -0.27
CA ASP A 246 31.98 0.77 -0.56
C ASP A 246 33.01 0.85 0.56
N THR A 247 33.31 -0.33 1.13
CA THR A 247 34.18 -0.55 2.29
C THR A 247 35.62 -0.91 1.90
N ALA A 248 36.07 -0.58 0.69
CA ALA A 248 37.41 -0.94 0.20
C ALA A 248 38.56 -0.20 0.94
N ASP A 249 39.76 -0.78 0.85
CA ASP A 249 40.96 -0.35 1.60
C ASP A 249 41.49 1.05 1.20
N ASP A 250 41.04 1.61 0.08
CA ASP A 250 41.32 2.97 -0.40
C ASP A 250 40.11 3.94 -0.35
N SER A 251 39.01 3.52 0.29
CA SER A 251 37.76 4.30 0.41
C SER A 251 37.95 5.63 1.19
N PRO A 252 37.52 6.79 0.65
CA PRO A 252 37.78 8.12 1.21
C PRO A 252 36.93 8.44 2.44
N TYR A 253 35.99 7.56 2.79
CA TYR A 253 35.09 7.73 3.94
C TYR A 253 35.73 7.26 5.26
N GLU A 254 37.03 6.91 5.28
CA GLU A 254 37.77 6.68 6.52
C GLU A 254 37.66 7.88 7.49
N GLY A 255 37.43 7.60 8.77
CA GLY A 255 37.14 8.63 9.78
C GLY A 255 35.70 9.14 9.78
N THR A 256 34.87 8.76 8.80
CA THR A 256 33.48 9.21 8.65
C THR A 256 32.51 8.08 8.96
N ALA A 257 31.77 8.19 10.06
CA ALA A 257 30.68 7.29 10.40
C ALA A 257 29.34 7.85 9.92
N ALA A 258 28.50 7.02 9.28
CA ALA A 258 27.31 7.46 8.56
C ALA A 258 26.11 6.50 8.73
N ILE A 259 24.90 7.04 8.50
CA ILE A 259 23.66 6.30 8.31
C ILE A 259 23.13 6.68 6.92
N TYR A 260 22.83 5.70 6.09
CA TYR A 260 22.38 5.85 4.70
C TYR A 260 20.99 5.22 4.52
N GLY A 261 20.18 5.76 3.62
CA GLY A 261 18.81 5.26 3.36
C GLY A 261 17.75 5.66 4.40
N ALA A 262 18.15 6.29 5.51
CA ALA A 262 17.23 6.94 6.45
C ALA A 262 16.93 8.37 5.97
N GLU A 263 15.86 8.50 5.16
CA GLU A 263 15.40 9.78 4.59
C GLU A 263 13.89 10.01 4.82
N ASP A 264 13.49 11.27 4.94
CA ASP A 264 12.08 11.70 5.08
C ASP A 264 11.28 11.30 3.84
N HIS A 265 10.15 10.62 4.00
CA HIS A 265 9.30 10.21 2.88
C HIS A 265 7.82 10.05 3.26
N THR A 266 6.99 9.85 2.23
CA THR A 266 5.54 9.67 2.33
C THR A 266 5.16 8.26 1.88
N ILE A 267 4.23 7.63 2.59
CA ILE A 267 3.60 6.34 2.25
C ILE A 267 2.08 6.47 2.28
N LYS A 268 1.35 5.63 1.52
CA LYS A 268 -0.11 5.57 1.59
C LYS A 268 -0.59 4.83 2.84
N ILE A 269 -1.87 5.01 3.22
CA ILE A 269 -2.56 4.08 4.12
C ILE A 269 -2.39 2.64 3.59
N GLY A 270 -2.11 1.70 4.50
CA GLY A 270 -1.98 0.27 4.18
C GLY A 270 -0.70 -0.12 3.44
N GLU A 271 0.11 0.83 2.98
CA GLU A 271 1.35 0.54 2.26
C GLU A 271 2.36 -0.14 3.19
N PRO A 272 2.94 -1.30 2.82
CA PRO A 272 3.89 -2.01 3.68
C PRO A 272 5.09 -1.13 4.07
N PHE A 273 5.50 -1.21 5.32
CA PHE A 273 6.59 -0.43 5.87
C PHE A 273 7.32 -1.23 6.96
N ASP A 274 8.63 -1.44 6.77
CA ASP A 274 9.55 -1.84 7.84
C ASP A 274 10.59 -0.74 8.07
N SER A 275 10.83 -0.42 9.34
CA SER A 275 11.69 0.71 9.74
C SER A 275 13.19 0.50 9.49
N ARG A 276 13.63 -0.65 8.97
CA ARG A 276 15.02 -0.90 8.56
C ARG A 276 15.20 -1.08 7.04
N THR A 277 14.12 -1.05 6.26
CA THR A 277 14.17 -1.27 4.81
C THR A 277 15.07 -0.26 4.08
N GLY A 278 16.14 -0.77 3.47
CA GLY A 278 17.14 0.02 2.75
C GLY A 278 18.08 0.85 3.66
N VAL A 279 17.90 0.82 4.99
CA VAL A 279 18.71 1.61 5.91
C VAL A 279 20.00 0.88 6.25
N MET A 280 21.14 1.56 6.13
CA MET A 280 22.46 1.00 6.40
C MET A 280 23.28 1.92 7.31
N ALA A 281 24.21 1.34 8.07
CA ALA A 281 25.13 2.08 8.93
C ALA A 281 26.58 1.66 8.68
N PHE A 282 27.50 2.63 8.69
CA PHE A 282 28.93 2.43 8.44
C PHE A 282 29.77 3.14 9.50
N SER A 283 30.78 2.44 10.06
CA SER A 283 31.69 2.98 11.08
C SER A 283 32.77 3.89 10.49
N SER A 284 33.39 4.71 11.33
CA SER A 284 34.56 5.51 10.90
C SER A 284 35.74 4.64 10.47
N ASP A 285 35.85 3.42 11.02
CA ASP A 285 36.77 2.35 10.59
C ASP A 285 36.31 1.58 9.32
N ARG A 286 35.43 2.17 8.49
CA ARG A 286 34.95 1.65 7.20
C ARG A 286 34.24 0.30 7.22
N GLN A 287 33.74 -0.16 8.38
CA GLN A 287 32.97 -1.40 8.49
C GLN A 287 31.49 -1.13 8.21
N ASN A 288 30.80 -2.03 7.51
CA ASN A 288 29.35 -2.08 7.58
C ASN A 288 28.95 -2.55 8.98
N VAL A 289 28.13 -1.75 9.67
CA VAL A 289 27.68 -1.97 11.05
C VAL A 289 26.16 -1.90 11.16
N THR A 290 25.44 -2.17 10.07
CA THR A 290 23.97 -2.13 9.99
C THR A 290 23.30 -3.01 11.05
N ASP A 291 23.88 -4.16 11.40
CA ASP A 291 23.36 -5.04 12.47
C ASP A 291 23.43 -4.41 13.88
N ARG A 292 24.18 -3.31 14.04
CA ARG A 292 24.29 -2.51 15.28
C ARG A 292 23.32 -1.31 15.30
N LEU A 293 22.49 -1.15 14.27
CA LEU A 293 21.55 -0.04 14.10
C LEU A 293 20.34 -0.18 15.04
N MET A 294 20.20 0.77 15.95
CA MET A 294 19.02 0.98 16.78
C MET A 294 18.05 1.92 16.05
N VAL A 295 16.76 1.69 16.24
CA VAL A 295 15.67 2.54 15.74
C VAL A 295 14.72 2.76 16.91
N ASP A 296 14.40 4.01 17.20
CA ASP A 296 13.40 4.44 18.19
C ASP A 296 12.22 5.14 17.49
N GLY A 297 11.04 5.05 18.08
CA GLY A 297 9.77 5.41 17.46
C GLY A 297 9.11 4.27 16.65
N THR A 298 7.87 4.51 16.21
CA THR A 298 7.02 3.55 15.48
C THR A 298 6.12 4.30 14.49
N VAL A 299 5.87 3.71 13.32
CA VAL A 299 4.91 4.21 12.33
C VAL A 299 3.67 3.32 12.38
N ASP A 300 2.48 3.92 12.47
CA ASP A 300 1.22 3.22 12.21
C ASP A 300 0.75 3.56 10.79
N ASN A 301 0.94 2.62 9.85
CA ASN A 301 0.59 2.82 8.45
C ASN A 301 -0.92 2.70 8.17
N GLN A 302 -1.77 2.48 9.19
CA GLN A 302 -3.22 2.49 9.04
C GLN A 302 -3.84 3.87 9.32
N ILE A 303 -3.08 4.82 9.87
CA ILE A 303 -3.58 6.10 10.36
C ILE A 303 -2.82 7.26 9.70
N PRO A 304 -3.48 8.18 8.98
CA PRO A 304 -2.85 9.39 8.45
C PRO A 304 -2.19 10.24 9.54
N GLY A 305 -0.96 10.69 9.28
CA GLY A 305 -0.18 11.41 10.29
C GLY A 305 1.29 11.60 9.89
N GLU A 306 2.06 12.17 10.81
CA GLU A 306 3.50 12.33 10.68
C GLU A 306 4.20 11.65 11.86
N TYR A 307 5.02 10.64 11.55
CA TYR A 307 5.62 9.72 12.50
C TYR A 307 7.13 9.91 12.51
N LYS A 308 7.69 10.31 13.66
CA LYS A 308 9.14 10.44 13.80
C LYS A 308 9.81 9.09 14.05
N LEU A 309 10.88 8.81 13.33
CA LEU A 309 11.82 7.73 13.63
C LEU A 309 13.20 8.31 13.94
N ALA A 310 13.89 7.73 14.94
CA ALA A 310 15.21 8.13 15.37
C ALA A 310 16.19 6.96 15.25
N TYR A 311 17.04 7.01 14.22
CA TYR A 311 18.07 6.01 13.94
C TYR A 311 19.34 6.33 14.71
N SER A 312 20.00 5.32 15.28
CA SER A 312 21.34 5.52 15.84
C SER A 312 22.19 4.27 16.01
N PHE A 313 23.50 4.45 16.05
CA PHE A 313 24.46 3.44 16.49
C PHE A 313 25.62 4.10 17.25
N TYR A 314 26.49 3.30 17.86
CA TYR A 314 27.70 3.79 18.53
C TYR A 314 28.96 3.47 17.71
N ASP A 315 29.74 4.50 17.44
CA ASP A 315 31.01 4.46 16.71
C ASP A 315 32.12 4.98 17.62
N ASN A 316 33.10 4.14 17.96
CA ASN A 316 34.22 4.50 18.85
C ASN A 316 33.82 5.27 20.13
N GLY A 317 32.66 4.93 20.70
CA GLY A 317 32.09 5.53 21.91
C GLY A 317 31.22 6.79 21.68
N LYS A 318 31.24 7.37 20.48
CA LYS A 318 30.35 8.46 20.05
C LYS A 318 29.02 7.88 19.55
N LYS A 319 27.89 8.51 19.90
CA LYS A 319 26.60 8.21 19.26
C LYS A 319 26.56 8.88 17.89
N ILE A 320 26.21 8.13 16.85
CA ILE A 320 25.83 8.62 15.52
C ILE A 320 24.32 8.50 15.42
N GLU A 321 23.62 9.53 14.96
CA GLU A 321 22.16 9.58 14.95
C GLU A 321 21.60 10.33 13.73
N ARG A 322 20.44 9.87 13.25
CA ARG A 322 19.66 10.45 12.13
C ARG A 322 18.18 10.39 12.49
N ASP A 323 17.58 11.55 12.71
CA ASP A 323 16.13 11.69 12.80
C ASP A 323 15.53 11.77 11.38
N ILE A 324 14.37 11.15 11.18
CA ILE A 324 13.51 11.32 9.98
C ILE A 324 12.02 11.36 10.36
N PHE A 325 11.19 11.79 9.42
CA PHE A 325 9.74 11.82 9.49
C PHE A 325 9.11 11.00 8.35
N ILE A 326 8.24 10.07 8.72
CA ILE A 326 7.43 9.27 7.80
C ILE A 326 6.01 9.83 7.82
N ARG A 327 5.55 10.32 6.66
CA ARG A 327 4.18 10.83 6.52
C ARG A 327 3.27 9.77 5.95
N VAL A 328 2.26 9.36 6.71
CA VAL A 328 1.17 8.51 6.21
C VAL A 328 0.09 9.43 5.66
N VAL A 329 -0.32 9.21 4.42
CA VAL A 329 -1.37 9.99 3.75
C VAL A 329 -2.47 9.10 3.20
N ASP A 330 -3.68 9.62 3.19
CA ASP A 330 -4.74 9.09 2.35
C ASP A 330 -4.70 9.75 0.98
N THR A 331 -4.89 8.95 -0.07
CA THR A 331 -4.92 9.40 -1.48
C THR A 331 -5.93 8.62 -2.32
N GLU A 332 -6.58 7.61 -1.76
CA GLU A 332 -7.54 6.81 -2.50
C GLU A 332 -8.94 7.40 -2.31
N ALA A 333 -9.74 7.38 -3.36
CA ALA A 333 -11.13 7.79 -3.23
C ALA A 333 -11.94 6.69 -2.52
N PRO A 334 -12.88 7.04 -1.63
CA PRO A 334 -13.97 6.16 -1.25
C PRO A 334 -14.69 5.57 -2.48
N VAL A 335 -15.20 4.35 -2.34
CA VAL A 335 -15.89 3.62 -3.41
C VAL A 335 -17.30 3.28 -2.96
N ILE A 336 -18.31 3.80 -3.68
CA ILE A 336 -19.67 3.28 -3.58
C ILE A 336 -19.72 2.01 -4.44
N THR A 337 -20.05 0.88 -3.82
CA THR A 337 -20.07 -0.44 -4.48
C THR A 337 -21.48 -0.85 -4.89
N MET A 338 -22.49 -0.47 -4.10
CA MET A 338 -23.89 -0.79 -4.33
C MET A 338 -24.83 0.38 -4.01
N LEU A 339 -25.83 0.60 -4.85
CA LEU A 339 -26.92 1.59 -4.64
C LEU A 339 -28.17 1.25 -5.47
N PRO A 340 -29.36 1.76 -5.13
CA PRO A 340 -30.54 1.71 -6.00
C PRO A 340 -30.43 2.73 -7.15
N ASP A 341 -31.03 2.45 -8.31
CA ASP A 341 -31.26 3.48 -9.35
C ASP A 341 -32.50 4.34 -9.03
N ARG A 342 -33.52 3.74 -8.40
CA ARG A 342 -34.77 4.38 -8.03
C ARG A 342 -35.37 3.84 -6.73
N LEU A 343 -35.87 4.74 -5.90
CA LEU A 343 -36.67 4.47 -4.72
C LEU A 343 -38.11 4.99 -4.90
N TYR A 344 -39.03 4.51 -4.06
CA TYR A 344 -40.43 4.94 -4.01
C TYR A 344 -40.86 5.01 -2.57
N LEU A 345 -41.36 6.17 -2.14
CA LEU A 345 -41.56 6.47 -0.74
C LEU A 345 -42.93 7.10 -0.52
N ALA A 346 -43.61 6.67 0.53
CA ALA A 346 -44.81 7.29 1.06
C ALA A 346 -44.57 7.66 2.54
N GLY A 347 -45.32 8.64 3.06
CA GLY A 347 -45.12 9.18 4.41
C GLY A 347 -44.01 10.23 4.53
N TYR A 348 -43.54 10.82 3.42
CA TYR A 348 -42.61 11.95 3.50
C TYR A 348 -43.33 13.23 3.92
N HIS A 349 -42.76 13.91 4.92
CA HIS A 349 -43.31 15.12 5.55
C HIS A 349 -42.21 16.16 5.80
N GLY A 350 -41.33 16.35 4.82
CA GLY A 350 -40.25 17.35 4.83
C GLY A 350 -39.00 17.01 5.65
N ASP A 351 -38.99 15.89 6.39
CA ASP A 351 -37.83 15.49 7.19
C ASP A 351 -36.70 14.88 6.33
N LYS A 352 -35.69 15.70 6.07
CA LYS A 352 -34.52 15.32 5.26
C LYS A 352 -33.54 14.40 5.99
N GLU A 353 -33.59 14.32 7.33
CA GLU A 353 -32.75 13.40 8.11
C GLU A 353 -33.32 11.97 8.03
N GLU A 354 -34.65 11.83 8.20
CA GLU A 354 -35.36 10.54 8.00
C GLU A 354 -35.24 10.03 6.56
N LEU A 355 -35.37 10.92 5.57
CA LEU A 355 -35.19 10.59 4.16
C LEU A 355 -33.75 10.14 3.86
N ALA A 356 -32.76 10.84 4.40
CA ALA A 356 -31.36 10.49 4.21
C ALA A 356 -30.97 9.16 4.86
N ASP A 357 -31.48 8.88 6.08
CA ASP A 357 -31.31 7.58 6.77
C ASP A 357 -31.84 6.43 5.92
N LEU A 358 -33.06 6.56 5.38
CA LEU A 358 -33.66 5.55 4.51
C LEU A 358 -32.83 5.31 3.24
N ILE A 359 -32.37 6.38 2.57
CA ILE A 359 -31.54 6.29 1.37
C ILE A 359 -30.18 5.65 1.70
N ALA A 360 -29.50 6.11 2.76
CA ALA A 360 -28.19 5.61 3.19
C ALA A 360 -28.22 4.10 3.49
N ARG A 361 -29.27 3.59 4.12
CA ARG A 361 -29.47 2.15 4.38
C ARG A 361 -29.56 1.28 3.12
N ASN A 362 -29.82 1.86 1.96
CA ASN A 362 -29.86 1.17 0.67
C ASN A 362 -28.56 1.32 -0.15
N ILE A 363 -27.57 2.06 0.37
CA ILE A 363 -26.29 2.31 -0.29
C ILE A 363 -25.18 1.60 0.51
N THR A 364 -24.20 1.01 -0.19
CA THR A 364 -23.01 0.43 0.44
C THR A 364 -21.76 1.05 -0.16
N ALA A 365 -21.01 1.74 0.69
CA ALA A 365 -19.77 2.42 0.35
C ALA A 365 -18.65 2.04 1.32
N TYR A 366 -17.41 2.12 0.84
CA TYR A 366 -16.21 1.81 1.61
C TYR A 366 -15.16 2.90 1.41
N ASP A 367 -14.35 3.09 2.44
CA ASP A 367 -13.14 3.90 2.44
C ASP A 367 -12.03 3.00 3.02
N ASN A 368 -10.91 2.82 2.31
CA ASN A 368 -9.77 2.01 2.76
C ASN A 368 -10.17 0.66 3.44
N GLU A 369 -11.00 -0.14 2.75
CA GLU A 369 -11.66 -1.40 3.22
C GLU A 369 -12.68 -1.28 4.39
N LYS A 370 -12.74 -0.15 5.10
CA LYS A 370 -13.71 0.15 6.15
C LYS A 370 -15.05 0.55 5.53
N GLN A 371 -16.15 -0.08 5.95
CA GLN A 371 -17.49 0.31 5.47
C GLN A 371 -17.86 1.69 6.02
N ILE A 372 -18.32 2.57 5.13
CA ILE A 372 -18.87 3.88 5.48
C ILE A 372 -20.28 3.67 6.07
N ILE A 373 -20.47 4.22 7.27
CA ILE A 373 -21.73 4.17 8.03
C ILE A 373 -22.25 5.56 8.41
N GLN A 374 -21.47 6.61 8.17
CA GLN A 374 -21.84 8.01 8.38
C GLN A 374 -22.38 8.59 7.07
N TYR A 375 -23.33 9.52 7.16
CA TYR A 375 -23.88 10.21 6.00
C TYR A 375 -24.28 11.65 6.33
N ARG A 376 -24.30 12.52 5.31
CA ARG A 376 -24.83 13.88 5.38
C ARG A 376 -25.67 14.20 4.15
N TRP A 377 -26.75 14.96 4.32
CA TRP A 377 -27.73 15.22 3.25
C TRP A 377 -27.58 16.59 2.56
N THR A 378 -26.42 17.22 2.74
CA THR A 378 -26.06 18.52 2.19
C THR A 378 -24.66 18.46 1.58
N PRO A 379 -24.40 19.10 0.42
CA PRO A 379 -23.06 19.17 -0.17
C PRO A 379 -22.03 19.87 0.73
N GLU A 380 -22.47 20.78 1.59
CA GLU A 380 -21.68 21.42 2.63
C GLU A 380 -21.03 20.39 3.56
N LYS A 381 -19.71 20.50 3.75
CA LYS A 381 -18.93 19.66 4.68
C LYS A 381 -18.91 20.31 6.06
N ASP A 382 -19.53 19.67 7.04
CA ASP A 382 -19.17 19.90 8.44
C ASP A 382 -17.83 19.19 8.73
N THR A 383 -17.06 19.64 9.73
CA THR A 383 -15.68 19.18 9.91
C THR A 383 -15.62 17.84 10.65
N THR A 384 -15.72 16.73 9.91
CA THR A 384 -15.65 15.37 10.42
C THR A 384 -14.32 14.66 10.07
N GLU A 385 -13.93 13.71 10.92
CA GLU A 385 -12.64 12.99 10.87
C GLU A 385 -12.77 11.58 10.25
N ASP A 386 -13.99 11.17 9.91
CA ASP A 386 -14.35 9.89 9.27
C ASP A 386 -14.84 10.14 7.82
N ALA A 387 -14.80 9.11 6.97
CA ALA A 387 -15.44 9.15 5.66
C ALA A 387 -16.97 9.00 5.74
N GLU A 388 -17.66 9.68 4.81
CA GLU A 388 -19.12 9.85 4.82
C GLU A 388 -19.73 9.66 3.43
N LEU A 389 -20.99 9.23 3.41
CA LEU A 389 -21.85 9.25 2.23
C LEU A 389 -22.59 10.60 2.15
N VAL A 390 -22.41 11.34 1.06
CA VAL A 390 -23.10 12.60 0.78
C VAL A 390 -24.30 12.35 -0.12
N ILE A 391 -25.49 12.76 0.33
CA ILE A 391 -26.78 12.54 -0.34
C ILE A 391 -27.40 13.92 -0.61
N ASP A 392 -27.24 14.50 -1.79
CA ASP A 392 -27.70 15.87 -2.07
C ASP A 392 -29.24 15.94 -2.17
N LEU A 393 -29.89 16.18 -1.02
CA LEU A 393 -31.33 16.40 -0.91
C LEU A 393 -31.71 17.89 -1.09
N SER A 394 -30.81 18.77 -1.53
CA SER A 394 -31.09 20.22 -1.66
C SER A 394 -32.30 20.53 -2.52
N ARG A 395 -32.55 19.72 -3.56
CA ARG A 395 -33.66 19.86 -4.53
C ARG A 395 -34.95 19.15 -4.16
N VAL A 396 -34.97 18.34 -3.09
CA VAL A 396 -36.20 17.65 -2.66
C VAL A 396 -37.12 18.62 -1.93
N GLU A 397 -38.36 18.70 -2.36
CA GLU A 397 -39.43 19.52 -1.76
C GLU A 397 -40.43 18.63 -1.01
N ASP A 398 -41.25 19.22 -0.13
CA ASP A 398 -42.29 18.52 0.64
C ASP A 398 -43.61 18.42 -0.15
N ILE A 399 -43.54 17.82 -1.35
CA ILE A 399 -44.69 17.52 -2.22
C ILE A 399 -44.46 16.19 -2.98
N PRO A 400 -45.53 15.43 -3.33
CA PRO A 400 -45.41 14.26 -4.19
C PRO A 400 -44.83 14.60 -5.57
N GLY A 401 -43.91 13.77 -6.07
CA GLY A 401 -43.18 14.03 -7.30
C GLY A 401 -41.96 13.13 -7.53
N SER A 402 -41.37 13.25 -8.71
CA SER A 402 -40.15 12.53 -9.11
C SER A 402 -38.94 13.46 -8.97
N TYR A 403 -38.00 13.10 -8.10
CA TYR A 403 -36.81 13.88 -7.77
C TYR A 403 -35.53 13.17 -8.23
N GLU A 404 -34.62 13.94 -8.80
CA GLU A 404 -33.25 13.50 -9.12
C GLU A 404 -32.31 14.01 -8.02
N ILE A 405 -31.65 13.09 -7.30
CA ILE A 405 -30.65 13.41 -6.27
C ILE A 405 -29.28 12.87 -6.65
N SER A 406 -28.22 13.50 -6.11
CA SER A 406 -26.83 13.09 -6.33
C SER A 406 -26.27 12.40 -5.08
N CYS A 407 -25.56 11.29 -5.24
CA CYS A 407 -24.89 10.56 -4.17
C CYS A 407 -23.40 10.36 -4.48
N TYR A 408 -22.51 10.69 -3.55
CA TYR A 408 -21.07 10.40 -3.62
C TYR A 408 -20.52 10.19 -2.21
N ALA A 409 -19.42 9.45 -2.06
CA ALA A 409 -18.70 9.33 -0.79
C ALA A 409 -17.48 10.26 -0.76
N GLU A 410 -17.15 10.79 0.42
CA GLU A 410 -16.01 11.68 0.65
C GLU A 410 -15.31 11.34 1.97
N ASP A 411 -13.98 11.33 1.98
CA ASP A 411 -13.16 11.05 3.18
C ASP A 411 -12.74 12.32 3.95
N ALA A 412 -11.96 12.14 5.01
CA ALA A 412 -11.41 13.23 5.81
C ALA A 412 -10.34 14.05 5.06
N ALA A 413 -9.58 13.44 4.13
CA ALA A 413 -8.57 14.10 3.31
C ALA A 413 -9.17 14.97 2.17
N GLY A 414 -10.43 14.71 1.80
CA GLY A 414 -11.15 15.35 0.69
C GLY A 414 -11.12 14.57 -0.62
N ASN A 415 -10.67 13.30 -0.65
CA ASN A 415 -10.85 12.46 -1.84
C ASN A 415 -12.34 12.07 -1.95
N ARG A 416 -12.81 11.84 -3.18
CA ARG A 416 -14.24 11.67 -3.50
C ARG A 416 -14.45 10.54 -4.50
N SER A 417 -15.50 9.74 -4.28
CA SER A 417 -15.96 8.72 -5.23
C SER A 417 -16.45 9.33 -6.55
N GLU A 418 -16.75 8.47 -7.52
CA GLU A 418 -17.67 8.86 -8.59
C GLU A 418 -19.03 9.30 -8.01
N SER A 419 -19.72 10.19 -8.71
CA SER A 419 -21.01 10.75 -8.29
C SER A 419 -22.13 10.07 -9.07
N TYR A 420 -23.07 9.46 -8.36
CA TYR A 420 -24.18 8.69 -8.90
C TYR A 420 -25.50 9.47 -8.79
N THR A 421 -26.39 9.29 -9.76
CA THR A 421 -27.77 9.77 -9.69
C THR A 421 -28.67 8.69 -9.09
N ILE A 422 -29.52 9.06 -8.13
CA ILE A 422 -30.64 8.22 -7.65
C ILE A 422 -31.94 8.97 -7.88
N TRP A 423 -32.97 8.26 -8.34
CA TRP A 423 -34.32 8.79 -8.47
C TRP A 423 -35.16 8.48 -7.23
N ILE A 424 -35.94 9.44 -6.76
CA ILE A 424 -36.90 9.25 -5.67
C ILE A 424 -38.29 9.61 -6.22
N GLU A 425 -39.21 8.65 -6.21
CA GLU A 425 -40.64 8.96 -6.32
C GLU A 425 -41.20 9.17 -4.90
N LEU A 426 -41.79 10.34 -4.65
CA LEU A 426 -42.61 10.62 -3.47
C LEU A 426 -44.08 10.51 -3.86
N GLU A 427 -44.85 9.67 -3.16
CA GLU A 427 -46.26 9.35 -3.43
C GLU A 427 -47.23 10.04 -2.44
#